data_AF-A0A8C6M7A3-F1
#
_entry.id   AF-A0A8C6M7A3-F1
#
_cell.length_a   1.000
_cell.length_b   1.000
_cell.length_c   1.000
_cell.angle_alpha   90.00
_cell.angle_beta   90.00
_cell.angle_gamma   90.00
#
_symmetry.space_group_name_H-M   'P 1'
#
loop_
_entity.id
_entity.type
_entity.pdbx_description
1 polymer ?
#
loop_
_entity_poly.entity_id
_entity_poly.type
_entity_poly.pdbx_seq_one_letter_code
_entity_poly.pdbx_strand_id
1 'polypeptide(L)'
;MAASNYSLKVNRDLLDPNFESYKLSLDPLPTYKVELDAAVEELKLKDDQYTLEHMRAFGMFNYLHLDYWYEDSILFVDCKGRVLSLSVTLLGLTHDVYSRHLRRMETPY
;
A
#
# COMPACT_ATOMS: atom_id res chain seq x y z
N MET A 1 -25.45 -4.97 14.88
CA MET A 1 -24.33 -5.86 14.47
C MET A 1 -23.21 -5.70 15.50
N ALA A 2 -22.95 -6.74 16.30
CA ALA A 2 -21.87 -6.71 17.26
C ALA A 2 -20.54 -6.87 16.52
N ALA A 3 -19.64 -5.89 16.62
CA ALA A 3 -18.27 -6.08 16.18
C ALA A 3 -17.68 -7.23 17.00
N SER A 4 -17.28 -8.32 16.34
CA SER A 4 -16.55 -9.40 16.99
C SER A 4 -15.26 -8.82 17.55
N ASN A 5 -15.19 -8.68 18.89
CA ASN A 5 -14.00 -8.28 19.62
C ASN A 5 -12.93 -9.37 19.48
N TYR A 6 -12.26 -9.42 18.32
CA TYR A 6 -11.02 -10.16 18.18
C TYR A 6 -9.93 -9.33 18.84
N SER A 7 -9.63 -9.67 20.10
CA SER A 7 -8.43 -9.16 20.75
C SER A 7 -7.22 -9.80 20.08
N LEU A 8 -6.39 -8.98 19.42
CA LEU A 8 -5.14 -9.42 18.82
C LEU A 8 -4.25 -10.00 19.93
N LYS A 9 -3.99 -11.32 19.87
CA LYS A 9 -3.08 -11.97 20.81
C LYS A 9 -1.65 -11.85 20.28
N VAL A 10 -0.76 -11.31 21.09
CA VAL A 10 0.67 -11.24 20.78
C VAL A 10 1.20 -12.67 20.69
N ASN A 11 1.66 -13.07 19.51
CA ASN A 11 2.43 -14.29 19.33
C ASN A 11 3.91 -13.98 19.61
N ARG A 12 4.42 -14.43 20.76
CA ARG A 12 5.79 -14.14 21.20
C ARG A 12 6.85 -14.88 20.40
N ASP A 13 6.46 -15.96 19.72
CA ASP A 13 7.36 -16.74 18.85
C ASP A 13 7.70 -15.97 17.55
N LEU A 14 6.93 -14.94 17.22
CA LEU A 14 7.19 -14.03 16.10
C LEU A 14 8.04 -12.81 16.48
N LEU A 15 8.35 -12.64 17.77
CA LEU A 15 9.14 -11.52 18.26
C LEU A 15 10.61 -11.94 18.35
N ASP A 16 11.48 -11.20 17.66
CA ASP A 16 12.93 -11.38 17.79
C ASP A 16 13.38 -10.92 19.19
N PRO A 17 13.93 -11.81 20.04
CA PRO A 17 14.38 -11.46 21.39
C PRO A 17 15.53 -10.44 21.42
N ASN A 18 16.26 -10.30 20.31
CA ASN A 18 17.35 -9.34 20.16
C ASN A 18 16.89 -8.02 19.52
N PHE A 19 15.58 -7.85 19.31
CA PHE A 19 15.02 -6.64 18.77
C PHE A 19 15.13 -5.48 19.78
N GLU A 20 16.08 -4.57 19.55
CA GLU A 20 16.27 -3.41 20.43
C GLU A 20 15.29 -2.26 20.11
N SER A 21 15.08 -1.93 18.82
CA SER A 21 14.17 -0.85 18.40
C SER A 21 13.96 -0.79 16.88
N TYR A 22 12.85 -0.16 16.45
CA TYR A 22 12.69 0.30 15.06
C TYR A 22 13.43 1.63 14.90
N LYS A 23 14.45 1.68 14.02
CA LYS A 23 15.01 2.95 13.57
C LYS A 23 14.26 3.40 12.33
N LEU A 24 13.64 4.59 12.42
CA LEU A 24 13.12 5.29 11.25
C LEU A 24 14.31 5.75 10.42
N SER A 25 14.41 5.27 9.18
CA SER A 25 15.31 5.89 8.23
C SER A 25 14.74 7.26 7.83
N LEU A 26 15.61 8.27 7.78
CA LEU A 26 15.29 9.57 7.20
C LEU A 26 15.52 9.58 5.69
N ASP A 27 15.99 8.46 5.13
CA ASP A 27 16.19 8.34 3.69
C ASP A 27 14.84 8.51 2.96
N PRO A 28 14.82 9.23 1.83
CA PRO A 28 13.62 9.37 1.04
C PRO A 28 13.18 7.99 0.54
N LEU A 29 11.89 7.71 0.65
CA LEU A 29 11.33 6.48 0.10
C LEU A 29 11.44 6.52 -1.43
N PRO A 30 11.94 5.45 -2.07
CA PRO A 30 12.00 5.38 -3.51
C PRO A 30 10.57 5.49 -4.06
N THR A 31 10.33 6.54 -4.85
CA THR A 31 9.03 6.84 -5.44
C THR A 31 9.11 6.61 -6.94
N TYR A 32 8.24 5.75 -7.44
CA TYR A 32 8.13 5.45 -8.86
C TYR A 32 6.82 6.04 -9.39
N LYS A 33 6.87 6.58 -10.61
CA LYS A 33 5.70 7.17 -11.26
C LYS A 33 5.55 6.53 -12.63
N VAL A 34 4.31 6.23 -12.99
CA VAL A 34 3.92 5.71 -14.30
C VAL A 34 2.90 6.67 -14.87
N GLU A 35 3.10 7.07 -16.13
CA GLU A 35 2.11 7.87 -16.84
C GLU A 35 1.00 6.98 -17.39
N LEU A 36 -0.23 7.47 -17.29
CA LEU A 36 -1.43 6.79 -17.80
C LEU A 36 -1.91 7.49 -19.06
N ASP A 37 -2.46 6.73 -20.01
CA ASP A 37 -3.04 7.26 -21.25
C ASP A 37 -4.20 8.23 -21.02
N ALA A 38 -4.87 8.13 -19.88
CA ALA A 38 -5.93 9.00 -19.42
C ALA A 38 -5.87 9.12 -17.89
N ALA A 39 -6.33 10.26 -17.37
CA ALA A 39 -6.41 10.47 -15.93
C ALA A 39 -7.36 9.46 -15.27
N VAL A 40 -7.07 9.09 -14.02
CA VAL A 40 -7.98 8.31 -13.19
C VAL A 40 -9.25 9.12 -12.94
N GLU A 41 -10.40 8.45 -12.90
CA GLU A 41 -11.67 9.07 -12.57
C GLU A 41 -11.68 9.49 -11.10
N GLU A 42 -11.53 10.78 -10.87
CA GLU A 42 -11.63 11.39 -9.54
C GLU A 42 -13.00 12.05 -9.38
N LEU A 43 -13.69 11.71 -8.29
CA LEU A 43 -14.95 12.37 -7.96
C LEU A 43 -14.64 13.69 -7.24
N LYS A 44 -14.65 14.78 -8.00
CA LYS A 44 -14.42 16.12 -7.46
C LYS A 44 -15.69 16.67 -6.81
N LEU A 45 -15.53 17.15 -5.58
CA LEU A 45 -16.56 17.92 -4.90
C LEU A 45 -16.77 19.25 -5.63
N LYS A 46 -18.02 19.69 -5.71
CA LYS A 46 -18.37 21.03 -6.17
C LYS A 46 -18.05 22.05 -5.08
N ASP A 47 -17.89 23.31 -5.49
CA ASP A 47 -17.49 24.40 -4.58
C ASP A 47 -18.48 24.67 -3.43
N ASP A 48 -19.71 24.14 -3.51
CA ASP A 48 -20.76 24.24 -2.50
C ASP A 48 -20.84 23.02 -1.56
N GLN A 49 -20.04 21.96 -1.79
CA GLN A 49 -20.16 20.67 -1.10
C GLN A 49 -18.97 20.38 -0.18
N TYR A 50 -18.84 21.16 0.90
CA TYR A 50 -17.77 21.03 1.90
C TYR A 50 -18.25 20.67 3.31
N THR A 51 -19.43 20.04 3.45
CA THR A 51 -19.82 19.54 4.78
C THR A 51 -18.87 18.42 5.23
N LEU A 52 -18.79 18.18 6.53
CA LEU A 52 -18.00 17.08 7.10
C LEU A 52 -18.34 15.73 6.45
N GLU A 53 -19.63 15.53 6.11
CA GLU A 53 -20.12 14.33 5.46
C GLU A 53 -19.56 14.17 4.04
N HIS A 54 -19.48 15.26 3.27
CA HIS A 54 -18.86 15.28 1.95
C HIS A 54 -17.38 14.94 2.03
N MET A 55 -16.63 15.60 2.91
CA MET A 55 -15.20 15.31 3.08
C MET A 55 -14.96 13.85 3.47
N ARG A 56 -15.82 13.26 4.32
CA ARG A 56 -15.73 11.84 4.68
C ARG A 56 -16.10 10.92 3.52
N ALA A 57 -17.10 11.29 2.71
CA ALA A 57 -17.59 10.49 1.60
C ALA A 57 -16.72 10.59 0.33
N PHE A 58 -15.87 11.60 0.19
CA PHE A 58 -15.07 11.80 -1.03
C PHE A 58 -13.57 11.94 -0.77
N GLY A 59 -13.15 12.19 0.47
CA GLY A 59 -11.74 12.40 0.82
C GLY A 59 -10.96 11.14 1.17
N MET A 60 -11.62 9.98 1.35
CA MET A 60 -10.98 8.73 1.80
C MET A 60 -11.07 7.59 0.80
N PHE A 61 -11.09 7.90 -0.50
CA PHE A 61 -11.10 6.88 -1.55
C PHE A 61 -9.73 6.77 -2.20
N ASN A 62 -9.20 5.55 -2.20
CA ASN A 62 -8.11 5.20 -3.09
C ASN A 62 -8.74 4.83 -4.44
N TYR A 63 -8.40 5.57 -5.49
CA TYR A 63 -8.89 5.31 -6.85
C TYR A 63 -8.15 4.17 -7.56
N LEU A 64 -7.12 3.64 -6.90
CA LEU A 64 -6.33 2.50 -7.33
C LEU A 64 -6.64 1.32 -6.39
N HIS A 65 -7.14 0.23 -6.94
CA HIS A 65 -7.49 -0.97 -6.19
C HIS A 65 -6.59 -2.12 -6.58
N LEU A 66 -6.05 -2.83 -5.58
CA LEU A 66 -5.29 -4.05 -5.85
C LEU A 66 -6.22 -5.14 -6.40
N ASP A 67 -5.75 -5.88 -7.39
CA ASP A 67 -6.45 -7.03 -7.92
C ASP A 67 -6.26 -8.25 -7.00
N TYR A 68 -7.36 -8.83 -6.50
CA TYR A 68 -7.31 -9.99 -5.60
C TYR A 68 -6.79 -11.26 -6.29
N TRP A 69 -6.85 -11.35 -7.62
CA TRP A 69 -6.37 -12.51 -8.37
C TRP A 69 -4.92 -12.35 -8.83
N TYR A 70 -4.42 -11.11 -8.90
CA TYR A 70 -3.09 -10.79 -9.42
C TYR A 70 -2.43 -9.72 -8.54
N GLU A 71 -1.54 -10.15 -7.63
CA GLU A 71 -0.93 -9.26 -6.62
C GLU A 71 -0.12 -8.09 -7.22
N ASP A 72 0.40 -8.26 -8.43
CA ASP A 72 1.16 -7.23 -9.16
C ASP A 72 0.25 -6.33 -10.03
N SER A 73 -1.07 -6.50 -9.97
CA SER A 73 -2.03 -5.76 -10.81
C SER A 73 -2.83 -4.77 -9.98
N ILE A 74 -3.01 -3.58 -10.55
CA ILE A 74 -3.83 -2.51 -10.01
C ILE A 74 -4.96 -2.22 -10.98
N LEU A 75 -6.18 -2.21 -10.47
CA LEU A 75 -7.41 -1.86 -11.18
C LEU A 75 -7.79 -0.41 -10.89
N PHE A 76 -8.23 0.31 -11.92
CA PHE A 76 -8.74 1.66 -11.80
C PHE A 76 -9.74 1.98 -12.91
N VAL A 77 -10.51 3.04 -12.73
CA VAL A 77 -11.40 3.59 -13.77
C VAL A 77 -10.79 4.89 -14.28
N ASP A 78 -10.73 5.07 -15.59
CA ASP A 78 -10.25 6.32 -16.18
C ASP A 78 -11.39 7.33 -16.39
N CYS A 79 -11.04 8.59 -16.67
CA CYS A 79 -12.00 9.67 -16.92
C CYS A 79 -12.85 9.46 -18.19
N LYS A 80 -12.66 8.36 -18.93
CA LYS A 80 -13.49 7.93 -20.07
C LYS A 80 -14.47 6.82 -19.67
N GLY A 81 -14.52 6.43 -18.38
CA GLY A 81 -15.38 5.38 -17.85
C GLY A 81 -14.91 3.96 -18.19
N ARG A 82 -13.64 3.77 -18.54
CA ARG A 82 -13.06 2.46 -18.85
C ARG A 82 -12.46 1.85 -17.59
N VAL A 83 -12.75 0.58 -17.34
CA VAL A 83 -12.06 -0.21 -16.30
C VAL A 83 -10.75 -0.72 -16.91
N LEU A 84 -9.63 -0.35 -16.30
CA LEU A 84 -8.28 -0.68 -16.77
C LEU A 84 -7.50 -1.40 -15.67
N SER A 85 -6.53 -2.21 -16.10
CA SER A 85 -5.56 -2.89 -15.25
C SER A 85 -4.15 -2.44 -15.63
N LEU A 86 -3.33 -2.15 -14.63
CA LEU A 86 -1.92 -1.85 -14.78
C LEU A 86 -1.11 -2.84 -13.93
N SER A 87 -0.26 -3.63 -14.59
CA SER A 87 0.72 -4.47 -13.90
C SER A 87 1.93 -3.64 -13.51
N VAL A 88 2.26 -3.63 -12.21
CA VAL A 88 3.40 -2.93 -11.65
C VAL A 88 4.35 -3.95 -11.06
N THR A 89 5.41 -4.28 -11.78
CA THR A 89 6.45 -5.17 -11.29
C THR A 89 7.69 -4.35 -10.96
N LEU A 90 8.07 -4.32 -9.68
CA LEU A 90 9.29 -3.65 -9.27
C LEU A 90 10.50 -4.54 -9.55
N LEU A 91 11.08 -4.40 -10.74
CA LEU A 91 12.35 -5.03 -11.12
C LEU A 91 13.49 -4.45 -10.27
N GLY A 92 13.76 -5.07 -9.11
CA GLY A 92 14.93 -4.72 -8.30
C GLY A 92 14.93 -5.14 -6.83
N LEU A 93 13.79 -5.48 -6.20
CA LEU A 93 13.79 -5.86 -4.78
C LEU A 93 13.84 -7.37 -4.51
N THR A 94 13.69 -8.20 -5.55
CA THR A 94 13.74 -9.66 -5.40
C THR A 94 15.10 -10.19 -4.94
N HIS A 95 16.18 -9.41 -5.12
CA HIS A 95 17.52 -9.83 -4.72
C HIS A 95 18.23 -8.97 -3.66
N ASP A 96 17.70 -7.83 -3.22
CA ASP A 96 18.42 -7.00 -2.23
C ASP A 96 17.68 -6.79 -0.91
N VAL A 97 16.34 -6.76 -0.91
CA VAL A 97 15.58 -6.58 0.35
C VAL A 97 15.51 -7.87 1.14
N TYR A 98 15.20 -8.99 0.49
CA TYR A 98 15.22 -10.31 1.13
C TYR A 98 16.66 -10.73 1.51
N SER A 99 17.64 -10.42 0.66
CA SER A 99 19.04 -10.82 0.87
C SER A 99 19.74 -10.06 1.99
N ARG A 100 19.33 -8.82 2.30
CA ARG A 100 19.83 -8.09 3.48
C ARG A 100 19.28 -8.65 4.78
N HIS A 101 18.09 -9.23 4.78
CA HIS A 101 17.52 -9.87 5.97
C HIS A 101 18.09 -11.27 6.20
N LEU A 102 18.29 -12.05 5.13
CA LEU A 102 18.87 -13.40 5.22
C LEU A 102 20.39 -13.41 5.49
N ARG A 103 21.18 -12.49 4.92
CA ARG A 103 22.64 -12.45 5.18
C ARG A 103 23.03 -12.05 6.61
N ARG A 104 22.11 -11.49 7.39
CA ARG A 104 22.38 -11.17 8.81
C ARG A 104 22.14 -12.35 9.76
N MET A 105 21.50 -13.42 9.28
CA MET A 105 21.23 -14.64 10.04
C MET A 105 22.30 -15.74 9.86
N GLU A 106 23.24 -15.61 8.91
CA GLU A 106 24.18 -16.69 8.54
C GLU A 106 25.65 -16.47 8.96
N THR A 107 25.99 -15.49 9.79
CA THR A 107 27.35 -15.38 10.34
C THR A 107 27.39 -15.69 11.83
N PRO A 108 27.77 -16.92 12.23
CA PRO A 108 28.19 -17.21 13.58
C PRO A 108 29.66 -16.80 13.75
N TYR A 109 29.93 -15.86 14.64
CA TYR A 109 31.18 -15.79 15.40
C TYR A 109 30.82 -15.78 16.88
#